data_AF-A0A5C5YQ64-F1
#
_entry.id   AF-A0A5C5YQ64-F1
#
_cell.length_a   1.000
_cell.length_b   1.000
_cell.length_c   1.000
_cell.angle_alpha   90.00
_cell.angle_beta   90.00
_cell.angle_gamma   90.00
#
_symmetry.space_group_name_H-M   'P 1'
#
loop_
_entity.id
_entity.type
_entity.pdbx_description
1 polymer ?
#
loop_
_entity_poly.entity_id
_entity_poly.type
_entity_poly.pdbx_seq_one_letter_code
_entity_poly.pdbx_strand_id
1 'polypeptide(L)'
;MSEFSQTNGSATDAAALRFAAEVREYGAEGVRKAQADAREAGVPLVYSINGILHWELPDGSLTTADPWQDAAGGDGAAKTAES
;
A
#
# COMPACT_ATOMS: atom_id res chain seq x y z
N MET A 1 -28.24 31.27 34.24
CA MET A 1 -28.46 29.83 33.95
C MET A 1 -27.72 29.52 32.67
N SER A 2 -26.61 28.79 32.79
CA SER A 2 -25.76 28.41 31.66
C SER A 2 -25.89 26.90 31.49
N GLU A 3 -26.72 26.47 30.56
CA GLU A 3 -26.74 25.08 30.09
C GLU A 3 -26.42 25.10 28.60
N PHE A 4 -25.13 25.11 28.30
CA PHE A 4 -24.64 24.77 26.97
C PHE A 4 -24.87 23.27 26.79
N SER A 5 -25.88 22.93 25.99
CA SER A 5 -26.16 21.56 25.53
C SER A 5 -24.94 21.04 24.76
N GLN A 6 -24.15 20.20 25.43
CA GLN A 6 -22.91 19.62 24.92
C GLN A 6 -23.09 18.13 24.56
N THR A 7 -24.30 17.72 24.21
CA THR A 7 -24.67 16.29 24.19
C THR A 7 -24.72 15.65 22.79
N ASN A 8 -24.63 16.44 21.70
CA ASN A 8 -24.82 15.92 20.33
C ASN A 8 -23.52 15.59 19.56
N GLY A 9 -22.34 15.91 20.09
CA GLY A 9 -21.05 15.66 19.40
C GLY A 9 -20.52 14.23 19.54
N SER A 10 -20.56 13.66 20.76
CA SER A 10 -19.79 12.44 21.08
C SER A 10 -20.29 11.15 20.43
N ALA A 11 -21.61 11.02 20.22
CA ALA A 11 -22.19 9.82 19.61
C ALA A 11 -21.93 9.75 18.10
N THR A 12 -21.97 10.90 17.41
CA THR A 12 -21.66 11.00 15.99
C THR A 12 -20.17 10.72 15.74
N ASP A 13 -19.29 11.24 16.60
CA ASP A 13 -17.85 10.99 16.52
C ASP A 13 -17.52 9.50 16.74
N ALA A 14 -18.19 8.85 17.69
CA ALA A 14 -18.02 7.42 17.93
C ALA A 14 -18.49 6.56 16.73
N ALA A 15 -19.60 6.92 16.08
CA ALA A 15 -20.07 6.23 14.88
C ALA A 15 -19.11 6.43 13.70
N ALA A 16 -18.59 7.64 13.51
CA ALA A 16 -17.62 7.94 12.46
C ALA A 16 -16.30 7.15 12.64
N LEU A 17 -15.80 7.03 13.87
CA LEU A 17 -14.59 6.24 14.17
C LEU A 17 -14.80 4.74 13.92
N ARG A 18 -15.98 4.20 14.24
CA ARG A 18 -16.32 2.79 13.94
C ARG A 18 -16.34 2.53 12.45
N PHE A 19 -17.00 3.39 11.69
CA PHE A 19 -17.03 3.29 10.23
C PHE A 19 -15.61 3.37 9.63
N ALA A 20 -14.78 4.30 10.10
CA ALA A 20 -13.39 4.41 9.64
C ALA A 20 -12.57 3.13 9.94
N ALA A 21 -12.80 2.49 11.09
CA ALA A 21 -12.16 1.22 11.44
C ALA A 21 -12.61 0.08 10.51
N GLU A 22 -13.90 -0.04 10.23
CA GLU A 22 -14.47 -1.04 9.32
C GLU A 22 -13.93 -0.87 7.89
N VAL A 23 -13.92 0.36 7.37
CA VAL A 23 -13.35 0.66 6.04
C VAL A 23 -11.87 0.27 5.97
N ARG A 24 -11.11 0.54 7.04
CA ARG A 24 -9.70 0.14 7.12
C ARG A 24 -9.53 -1.38 7.11
N GLU A 25 -10.41 -2.11 7.80
CA GLU A 25 -10.38 -3.57 7.82
C GLU A 25 -10.64 -4.17 6.43
N TYR A 26 -11.69 -3.70 5.74
CA TYR A 26 -11.97 -4.13 4.37
C TYR A 26 -10.83 -3.79 3.40
N GLY A 27 -10.23 -2.61 3.55
CA GLY A 27 -9.07 -2.22 2.76
C GLY A 27 -7.88 -3.17 3.00
N ALA A 28 -7.60 -3.51 4.26
CA ALA A 28 -6.53 -4.43 4.61
C ALA A 28 -6.76 -5.84 4.07
N GLU A 29 -8.00 -6.34 4.12
CA GLU A 29 -8.38 -7.62 3.53
C GLU A 29 -8.17 -7.63 2.01
N GLY A 30 -8.62 -6.58 1.31
CA GLY A 30 -8.42 -6.43 -0.12
C GLY A 30 -6.94 -6.42 -0.53
N VAL A 31 -6.10 -5.68 0.21
CA VAL A 31 -4.64 -5.65 -0.04
C VAL A 31 -4.01 -7.02 0.17
N ARG A 32 -4.36 -7.74 1.24
CA ARG A 32 -3.84 -9.10 1.49
C ARG A 32 -4.21 -10.06 0.37
N LYS A 33 -5.45 -9.98 -0.13
CA LYS A 33 -5.88 -10.80 -1.27
C LYS A 33 -5.09 -10.46 -2.53
N ALA A 34 -4.96 -9.17 -2.87
CA ALA A 34 -4.19 -8.75 -4.05
C ALA A 34 -2.73 -9.22 -3.99
N GLN A 35 -2.09 -9.14 -2.81
CA GLN A 35 -0.76 -9.68 -2.58
C GLN A 35 -0.69 -11.19 -2.78
N ALA A 36 -1.64 -11.95 -2.23
CA ALA A 36 -1.68 -13.40 -2.40
C ALA A 36 -1.85 -13.79 -3.88
N ASP A 37 -2.82 -13.18 -4.57
CA ASP A 37 -3.10 -13.45 -5.98
C ASP A 37 -1.89 -13.09 -6.86
N ALA A 38 -1.19 -11.99 -6.56
CA ALA A 38 0.02 -11.58 -7.28
C ALA A 38 1.19 -12.56 -7.08
N ARG A 39 1.40 -13.03 -5.84
CA ARG A 39 2.42 -14.05 -5.54
C ARG A 39 2.12 -15.38 -6.25
N GLU A 40 0.85 -15.81 -6.26
CA GLU A 40 0.42 -17.01 -7.00
C GLU A 40 0.65 -16.87 -8.51
N ALA A 41 0.38 -15.69 -9.07
CA ALA A 41 0.61 -15.39 -10.47
C ALA A 41 2.09 -15.17 -10.83
N GLY A 42 2.99 -15.08 -9.84
CA GLY A 42 4.39 -14.74 -10.04
C GLY A 42 4.63 -13.30 -10.53
N VAL A 43 3.65 -12.40 -10.34
CA VAL A 43 3.70 -11.01 -10.80
C VAL A 43 4.10 -10.11 -9.64
N PRO A 44 5.25 -9.41 -9.70
CA PRO A 44 5.65 -8.51 -8.63
C PRO A 44 4.71 -7.31 -8.48
N LEU A 45 4.36 -6.98 -7.23
CA LEU A 45 3.66 -5.73 -6.91
C LEU A 45 4.66 -4.59 -6.73
N VAL A 46 4.27 -3.37 -7.09
CA VAL A 46 5.09 -2.17 -6.88
C VAL A 46 4.48 -1.26 -5.83
N TYR A 47 5.33 -0.78 -4.94
CA TYR A 47 5.00 0.22 -3.94
C TYR A 47 5.91 1.44 -4.11
N SER A 48 5.38 2.63 -3.81
CA SER A 48 6.20 3.82 -3.60
C SER A 48 6.31 4.06 -2.10
N ILE A 49 7.50 3.86 -1.55
CA ILE A 49 7.79 4.04 -0.12
C ILE A 49 8.82 5.16 -0.03
N ASN A 50 8.44 6.30 0.56
CA ASN A 50 9.27 7.50 0.63
C ASN A 50 9.78 7.99 -0.74
N GLY A 51 8.97 7.82 -1.80
CA GLY A 51 9.33 8.19 -3.17
C GLY A 51 10.23 7.20 -3.89
N ILE A 52 10.60 6.08 -3.25
CA ILE A 52 11.42 5.01 -3.84
C ILE A 52 10.53 3.83 -4.21
N LEU A 53 10.70 3.29 -5.42
CA LEU A 53 9.99 2.11 -5.87
C LEU A 53 10.54 0.86 -5.20
N HIS A 54 9.63 0.07 -4.63
CA HIS A 54 9.92 -1.22 -4.04
C HIS A 54 9.03 -2.26 -4.70
N TRP A 55 9.64 -3.30 -5.24
CA TRP A 55 8.97 -4.43 -5.85
C TRP A 55 8.90 -5.58 -4.85
N GLU A 56 7.69 -6.09 -4.63
CA GLU A 56 7.47 -7.31 -3.85
C GLU A 56 7.52 -8.51 -4.76
N LEU A 57 8.50 -9.38 -4.51
CA LEU A 57 8.71 -10.61 -5.25
C LEU A 57 7.72 -11.70 -4.81
N PRO A 58 7.56 -12.79 -5.59
CA PRO A 58 6.64 -13.88 -5.25
C PRO A 58 6.92 -14.55 -3.89
N ASP A 59 8.16 -14.48 -3.41
CA ASP A 59 8.56 -14.98 -2.08
C ASP A 59 8.21 -14.00 -0.94
N GLY A 60 7.63 -12.84 -1.26
CA GLY A 60 7.26 -11.78 -0.31
C GLY A 60 8.40 -10.84 0.08
N SER A 61 9.61 -11.03 -0.46
CA SER A 61 10.73 -10.11 -0.23
C SER A 61 10.56 -8.81 -1.02
N LEU A 62 11.12 -7.71 -0.52
CA LEU A 62 11.13 -6.42 -1.21
C LEU A 62 12.50 -6.16 -1.83
N THR A 63 12.51 -5.64 -3.06
CA THR A 63 13.70 -5.17 -3.75
C THR A 63 13.46 -3.81 -4.38
N THR A 64 14.50 -2.98 -4.48
CA THR A 64 14.46 -1.73 -5.26
C THR A 64 14.94 -1.92 -6.69
N ALA A 65 15.43 -3.11 -7.03
CA ALA A 65 15.76 -3.47 -8.40
C ALA A 65 14.47 -3.80 -9.17
N ASP A 66 14.33 -3.27 -10.39
CA ASP A 66 13.20 -3.56 -11.24
C ASP A 66 13.30 -4.99 -11.81
N PRO A 67 12.38 -5.91 -11.44
CA PRO A 67 12.44 -7.29 -11.90
C PRO A 67 12.19 -7.46 -13.40
N TRP A 68 11.72 -6.42 -14.10
CA TRP A 68 11.43 -6.45 -15.52
C TRP A 68 12.56 -5.92 -16.40
N GLN A 69 13.55 -5.23 -15.83
CA GLN A 69 14.68 -4.67 -16.60
C GLN A 69 15.59 -5.74 -17.23
N ASP A 70 15.69 -6.91 -16.61
CA ASP A 70 16.50 -8.02 -17.16
C ASP A 70 15.69 -8.98 -18.05
N ALA A 71 14.35 -9.00 -17.91
CA ALA A 71 13.47 -9.91 -18.64
C ALA A 71 13.11 -9.41 -20.05
N ALA A 72 13.16 -8.10 -20.27
CA ALA A 72 13.05 -7.50 -21.59
C ALA A 72 14.45 -7.15 -22.08
N GLY A 73 14.98 -7.89 -23.05
CA GLY A 73 16.13 -7.45 -23.85
C GLY A 73 15.79 -6.18 -24.64
N GLY A 74 15.70 -5.05 -23.95
CA GLY A 74 15.25 -3.77 -24.48
C GLY A 74 15.95 -2.61 -23.80
N ASP A 75 17.17 -2.34 -24.24
CA ASP A 75 17.64 -1.01 -24.64
C ASP A 75 17.11 0.17 -23.80
N GLY A 76 17.48 0.24 -22.52
CA GLY A 76 17.06 1.33 -21.63
C GLY A 76 18.13 1.68 -20.60
N ALA A 77 19.15 2.39 -21.03
CA ALA A 77 20.29 2.83 -20.24
C ALA A 77 19.91 3.62 -18.96
N ALA A 78 20.29 3.10 -17.80
CA ALA A 78 20.79 3.92 -16.69
C ALA A 78 22.31 3.72 -16.59
N LYS A 79 23.02 4.40 -17.50
CA LYS A 79 24.46 4.61 -17.34
C LYS A 79 24.72 5.44 -16.08
N THR A 80 25.76 5.01 -15.36
CA THR A 80 26.67 5.77 -14.49
C THR A 80 26.15 6.32 -13.17
N ALA A 81 26.61 5.69 -12.08
CA ALA A 81 27.05 6.38 -10.86
C ALA A 81 28.22 5.61 -10.25
N GLU A 82 29.40 5.74 -10.86
CA GLU A 82 30.69 5.47 -10.22
C GLU A 82 31.63 6.62 -10.60
N SER A 83 31.96 7.45 -9.61
CA SER A 83 33.19 8.27 -9.50
C SER A 83 33.29 8.78 -8.06
#